data_AF-A0A3D3W315-F1
#
_entry.id   AF-A0A3D3W315-F1
#
_cell.length_a   1.000
_cell.length_b   1.000
_cell.length_c   1.000
_cell.angle_alpha   90.00
_cell.angle_beta   90.00
_cell.angle_gamma   90.00
#
_symmetry.space_group_name_H-M   'P 1'
#
loop_
_entity.id
_entity.type
_entity.pdbx_description
1 polymer ?
#
loop_
_entity_poly.entity_id
_entity_poly.type
_entity_poly.pdbx_seq_one_letter_code
_entity_poly.pdbx_strand_id
1 'polypeptide(L)'
;AAGQLTIVSATVATAGDLSLSTVDTGSILIGRAITPDLLFVSAATTIAELGSDVDVDLAARNIALEARFGIGTSANSLELQASNLAAQTQSGDIRLDATDSITISTVAELSGLRILAPTAPQGTIRLTSTNALDVAAAVMNDTGGDIQLLAGTNLRLQSDAAVATTGQGSLLLVAGFRPPGDQR
;
A
#
# COMPACT_ATOMS: atom_id res chain seq x y z
N ALA A 1 -14.60 1.68 23.25
CA ALA A 1 -13.94 0.60 22.49
C ALA A 1 -13.70 1.14 21.09
N ALA A 2 -12.50 1.00 20.53
CA ALA A 2 -12.31 1.29 19.11
C ALA A 2 -13.10 0.22 18.33
N GLY A 3 -13.95 0.64 17.39
CA GLY A 3 -14.68 -0.29 16.53
C GLY A 3 -13.76 -1.07 15.60
N GLN A 4 -14.28 -2.10 14.94
CA GLN A 4 -13.58 -2.78 13.86
C GLN A 4 -14.58 -3.05 12.75
N LEU A 5 -14.22 -2.68 11.52
CA LEU A 5 -14.94 -3.08 10.32
C LEU A 5 -14.22 -4.28 9.72
N THR A 6 -14.86 -5.44 9.77
CA THR A 6 -14.31 -6.68 9.20
C THR A 6 -14.99 -6.97 7.87
N ILE A 7 -14.22 -6.94 6.80
CA ILE A 7 -14.66 -7.23 5.44
C ILE A 7 -14.28 -8.67 5.11
N VAL A 8 -15.19 -9.62 5.27
CA VAL A 8 -14.92 -11.00 4.83
C VAL A 8 -14.86 -11.06 3.30
N SER A 9 -15.81 -10.40 2.64
CA SER A 9 -15.81 -10.23 1.18
C SER A 9 -16.69 -9.05 0.80
N ALA A 10 -16.20 -8.18 -0.08
CA ALA A 10 -16.95 -7.14 -0.76
C ALA A 10 -16.61 -7.19 -2.26
N THR A 11 -17.63 -7.21 -3.13
CA THR A 11 -17.40 -7.30 -4.58
C THR A 11 -18.40 -6.46 -5.35
N VAL A 12 -17.89 -5.58 -6.21
CA VAL A 12 -18.65 -4.89 -7.26
C VAL A 12 -18.33 -5.60 -8.58
N ALA A 13 -19.34 -6.17 -9.23
CA ALA A 13 -19.10 -7.14 -10.32
C ALA A 13 -18.97 -6.53 -11.73
N THR A 14 -19.55 -5.36 -11.98
CA THR A 14 -19.72 -4.85 -13.36
C THR A 14 -18.98 -3.55 -13.60
N ALA A 15 -19.34 -2.50 -12.88
CA ALA A 15 -18.71 -1.19 -12.94
C ALA A 15 -18.93 -0.46 -11.62
N GLY A 16 -18.03 0.46 -11.30
CA GLY A 16 -18.15 1.33 -10.16
C GLY A 16 -17.04 1.18 -9.13
N ASP A 17 -17.21 1.96 -8.09
CA ASP A 17 -16.23 2.15 -7.04
C ASP A 17 -16.68 1.44 -5.76
N LEU A 18 -15.73 1.07 -4.93
CA LEU A 18 -15.96 0.56 -3.59
C LEU A 18 -15.23 1.46 -2.59
N SER A 19 -16.00 2.04 -1.66
CA SER A 19 -15.47 2.86 -0.58
C SER A 19 -15.73 2.19 0.76
N LEU A 20 -14.66 1.96 1.53
CA LEU A 20 -14.69 1.33 2.84
C LEU A 20 -14.13 2.33 3.86
N SER A 21 -14.89 2.66 4.89
CA SER A 21 -14.44 3.65 5.87
C SER A 21 -14.83 3.34 7.31
N THR A 22 -13.94 3.69 8.23
CA THR A 22 -14.25 3.90 9.64
C THR A 22 -14.07 5.38 9.97
N VAL A 23 -14.89 5.88 10.89
CA VAL A 23 -14.91 7.29 11.30
C VAL A 23 -14.58 7.38 12.78
N ASP A 24 -13.80 8.40 13.16
CA ASP A 24 -13.30 8.71 14.52
C ASP A 24 -12.38 7.65 15.15
N THR A 25 -12.80 6.38 15.12
CA THR A 25 -12.05 5.23 15.63
C THR A 25 -12.28 4.00 14.75
N GLY A 26 -11.33 3.08 14.83
CA GLY A 26 -11.52 1.70 14.41
C GLY A 26 -10.75 1.30 13.16
N SER A 27 -10.32 0.04 13.18
CA SER A 27 -9.52 -0.56 12.12
C SER A 27 -10.41 -1.19 11.06
N ILE A 28 -9.86 -1.36 9.87
CA ILE A 28 -10.46 -2.17 8.81
C ILE A 28 -9.63 -3.44 8.69
N LEU A 29 -10.27 -4.61 8.82
CA LEU A 29 -9.69 -5.90 8.46
C LEU A 29 -10.25 -6.35 7.11
N ILE A 30 -9.38 -6.63 6.14
CA ILE A 30 -9.74 -7.01 4.78
C ILE A 30 -9.45 -8.48 4.55
N GLY A 31 -10.48 -9.29 4.30
CA GLY A 31 -10.32 -10.62 3.73
C GLY A 31 -10.39 -10.60 2.21
N ARG A 32 -11.31 -9.81 1.63
CA ARG A 32 -11.36 -9.58 0.18
C ARG A 32 -12.21 -8.36 -0.18
N ALA A 33 -11.68 -7.43 -0.96
CA ALA A 33 -12.42 -6.30 -1.52
C ALA A 33 -12.07 -6.09 -3.00
N ILE A 34 -13.06 -6.25 -3.88
CA ILE A 34 -12.89 -6.24 -5.32
C ILE A 34 -13.86 -5.26 -5.96
N THR A 35 -13.34 -4.42 -6.85
CA THR A 35 -14.16 -3.50 -7.65
C THR A 35 -13.46 -3.20 -8.98
N PRO A 36 -14.16 -2.93 -10.09
CA PRO A 36 -13.49 -2.76 -11.39
C PRO A 36 -12.69 -1.45 -11.49
N ASP A 37 -13.15 -0.38 -10.83
CA ASP A 37 -12.66 0.97 -11.06
C ASP A 37 -11.79 1.51 -9.91
N LEU A 38 -12.38 2.14 -8.89
CA LEU A 38 -11.66 2.67 -7.72
C LEU A 38 -12.03 1.90 -6.45
N LEU A 39 -11.01 1.38 -5.76
CA LEU A 39 -11.11 0.94 -4.38
C LEU A 39 -10.48 1.99 -3.46
N PHE A 40 -11.32 2.63 -2.65
CA PHE A 40 -10.90 3.59 -1.64
C PHE A 40 -11.12 3.00 -0.24
N VAL A 41 -10.05 2.87 0.55
CA VAL A 41 -10.13 2.36 1.92
C VAL A 41 -9.54 3.40 2.88
N SER A 42 -10.35 3.88 3.81
CA SER A 42 -9.97 4.91 4.79
C SER A 42 -10.23 4.43 6.22
N ALA A 43 -9.18 4.12 6.97
CA ALA A 43 -9.30 3.68 8.35
C ALA A 43 -8.88 4.77 9.36
N ALA A 44 -9.73 5.01 10.36
CA ALA A 44 -9.40 5.87 11.49
C ALA A 44 -8.22 5.36 12.35
N THR A 45 -7.87 4.07 12.25
CA THR A 45 -6.67 3.49 12.84
C THR A 45 -5.83 2.76 11.79
N THR A 46 -6.03 1.46 11.58
CA THR A 46 -5.19 0.64 10.68
C THR A 46 -6.01 -0.03 9.60
N ILE A 47 -5.37 -0.30 8.46
CA ILE A 47 -5.87 -1.24 7.45
C ILE A 47 -4.97 -2.47 7.53
N ALA A 48 -5.53 -3.66 7.75
CA ALA A 48 -4.77 -4.90 7.81
C ALA A 48 -5.54 -6.04 7.15
N GLU A 49 -4.84 -7.10 6.77
CA GLU A 49 -5.44 -8.32 6.25
C GLU A 49 -6.25 -9.06 7.34
N LEU A 50 -7.35 -9.69 6.93
CA LEU A 50 -8.14 -10.66 7.69
C LEU A 50 -7.69 -12.06 7.31
N GLY A 51 -6.61 -12.51 7.92
CA GLY A 51 -5.96 -13.73 7.49
C GLY A 51 -4.46 -13.54 7.48
N SER A 52 -3.77 -14.56 7.00
CA SER A 52 -2.38 -14.45 6.55
C SER A 52 -2.23 -15.51 5.47
N ASP A 53 -2.38 -15.07 4.23
CA ASP A 53 -2.14 -15.88 3.06
C ASP A 53 -1.41 -15.07 1.97
N VAL A 54 -1.46 -15.54 0.72
CA VAL A 54 -0.76 -14.91 -0.42
C VAL A 54 -1.73 -14.55 -1.55
N ASP A 55 -3.02 -14.78 -1.32
CA ASP A 55 -4.05 -14.47 -2.30
C ASP A 55 -4.34 -12.97 -2.27
N VAL A 56 -4.87 -12.45 -3.38
CA VAL A 56 -5.15 -11.01 -3.50
C VAL A 56 -6.30 -10.61 -2.58
N ASP A 57 -6.00 -9.75 -1.60
CA ASP A 57 -6.99 -9.10 -0.73
C ASP A 57 -7.73 -7.97 -1.44
N LEU A 58 -6.99 -7.12 -2.16
CA LEU A 58 -7.51 -5.89 -2.75
C LEU A 58 -7.31 -5.90 -4.26
N ALA A 59 -8.39 -5.87 -5.03
CA ALA A 59 -8.33 -5.83 -6.49
C ALA A 59 -9.18 -4.70 -7.10
N ALA A 60 -8.52 -3.78 -7.81
CA ALA A 60 -9.16 -2.73 -8.58
C ALA A 60 -8.19 -2.13 -9.60
N ARG A 61 -8.68 -1.40 -10.61
CA ARG A 61 -7.77 -0.66 -11.51
C ARG A 61 -6.95 0.38 -10.73
N ASN A 62 -7.62 1.09 -9.83
CA ASN A 62 -7.03 2.11 -8.98
C ASN A 62 -7.30 1.79 -7.52
N ILE A 63 -6.25 1.78 -6.69
CA ILE A 63 -6.35 1.58 -5.25
C ILE A 63 -5.81 2.82 -4.53
N ALA A 64 -6.60 3.36 -3.60
CA ALA A 64 -6.20 4.42 -2.68
C ALA A 64 -6.45 3.99 -1.24
N LEU A 65 -5.39 3.98 -0.43
CA LEU A 65 -5.43 3.53 0.97
C LEU A 65 -5.00 4.66 1.91
N GLU A 66 -5.82 4.98 2.89
CA GLU A 66 -5.48 5.95 3.93
C GLU A 66 -5.72 5.34 5.30
N ALA A 67 -4.72 5.40 6.18
CA ALA A 67 -4.87 4.95 7.56
C ALA A 67 -4.14 5.86 8.52
N ARG A 68 -4.56 5.89 9.78
CA ARG A 68 -3.85 6.69 10.78
C ARG A 68 -2.53 6.07 11.23
N PHE A 69 -2.53 4.76 11.49
CA PHE A 69 -1.48 4.07 12.25
C PHE A 69 -0.90 2.84 11.53
N GLY A 70 -1.07 2.74 10.22
CA GLY A 70 -0.43 1.71 9.42
C GLY A 70 -1.37 1.04 8.40
N ILE A 71 -0.75 0.54 7.33
CA ILE A 71 -1.35 -0.23 6.26
C ILE A 71 -0.52 -1.51 6.11
N GLY A 72 -1.13 -2.66 6.32
CA GLY A 72 -0.41 -3.92 6.49
C GLY A 72 0.41 -3.94 7.79
N THR A 73 1.18 -5.02 7.99
CA THR A 73 2.00 -5.25 9.17
C THR A 73 3.37 -5.83 8.77
N SER A 74 4.31 -5.95 9.70
CA SER A 74 5.63 -6.54 9.41
C SER A 74 5.59 -8.04 9.19
N ALA A 75 4.57 -8.69 9.75
CA ALA A 75 4.34 -10.12 9.62
C ALA A 75 3.50 -10.45 8.39
N ASN A 76 2.71 -9.48 7.90
CA ASN A 76 1.69 -9.70 6.89
C ASN A 76 1.43 -8.40 6.12
N SER A 77 1.85 -8.36 4.86
CA SER A 77 1.54 -7.24 3.95
C SER A 77 0.04 -7.25 3.62
N LEU A 78 -0.42 -6.32 2.80
CA LEU A 78 -1.68 -6.49 2.07
C LEU A 78 -1.35 -6.84 0.62
N GLU A 79 -1.97 -7.91 0.12
CA GLU A 79 -1.79 -8.36 -1.26
C GLU A 79 -2.73 -7.60 -2.20
N LEU A 80 -2.15 -7.07 -3.28
CA LEU A 80 -2.84 -6.17 -4.20
C LEU A 80 -2.81 -6.68 -5.64
N GLN A 81 -3.87 -6.37 -6.37
CA GLN A 81 -3.89 -6.39 -7.83
C GLN A 81 -4.46 -5.06 -8.35
N ALA A 82 -3.58 -4.18 -8.82
CA ALA A 82 -3.96 -2.89 -9.37
C ALA A 82 -2.99 -2.35 -10.41
N SER A 83 -3.46 -1.44 -11.25
CA SER A 83 -2.61 -0.70 -12.18
C SER A 83 -2.00 0.54 -11.51
N ASN A 84 -2.80 1.22 -10.68
CA ASN A 84 -2.41 2.47 -10.02
C ASN A 84 -2.63 2.37 -8.51
N LEU A 85 -1.66 2.86 -7.74
CA LEU A 85 -1.68 2.84 -6.28
C LEU A 85 -1.29 4.20 -5.70
N ALA A 86 -2.03 4.63 -4.69
CA ALA A 86 -1.60 5.62 -3.71
C ALA A 86 -1.91 5.10 -2.30
N ALA A 87 -1.00 5.29 -1.34
CA ALA A 87 -1.22 4.87 0.04
C ALA A 87 -0.55 5.83 1.02
N GLN A 88 -1.27 6.23 2.06
CA GLN A 88 -0.78 7.20 3.03
C GLN A 88 -1.11 6.82 4.46
N THR A 89 -0.18 7.09 5.37
CA THR A 89 -0.42 6.98 6.81
C THR A 89 0.05 8.19 7.59
N GLN A 90 -0.60 8.51 8.71
CA GLN A 90 -0.04 9.53 9.62
C GLN A 90 1.25 8.98 10.25
N SER A 91 1.21 7.74 10.75
CA SER A 91 2.37 7.03 11.27
C SER A 91 2.23 5.52 11.06
N GLY A 92 3.25 4.76 11.43
CA GLY A 92 3.26 3.31 11.25
C GLY A 92 3.53 2.93 9.80
N ASP A 93 3.65 1.63 9.58
CA ASP A 93 4.19 1.08 8.34
C ASP A 93 3.19 1.17 7.18
N ILE A 94 3.73 1.15 5.96
CA ILE A 94 3.00 0.81 4.75
C ILE A 94 3.67 -0.45 4.20
N ARG A 95 3.02 -1.61 4.27
CA ARG A 95 3.54 -2.86 3.71
C ARG A 95 2.54 -3.49 2.76
N LEU A 96 2.93 -3.54 1.49
CA LEU A 96 2.07 -3.93 0.37
C LEU A 96 2.83 -4.88 -0.55
N ASP A 97 2.15 -5.90 -1.07
CA ASP A 97 2.70 -6.84 -2.03
C ASP A 97 1.77 -6.91 -3.26
N ALA A 98 2.24 -6.36 -4.39
CA ALA A 98 1.51 -6.35 -5.66
C ALA A 98 1.81 -7.61 -6.48
N THR A 99 0.75 -8.29 -6.90
CA THR A 99 0.81 -9.56 -7.64
C THR A 99 1.12 -9.42 -9.14
N ASP A 100 1.19 -8.19 -9.65
CA ASP A 100 1.65 -7.85 -11.01
C ASP A 100 2.32 -6.46 -11.00
N SER A 101 2.52 -5.88 -12.19
CA SER A 101 3.08 -4.55 -12.38
C SER A 101 2.18 -3.49 -11.78
N ILE A 102 2.78 -2.50 -11.13
CA ILE A 102 2.04 -1.45 -10.43
C ILE A 102 2.70 -0.09 -10.64
N THR A 103 1.87 0.95 -10.75
CA THR A 103 2.31 2.34 -10.84
C THR A 103 1.95 3.07 -9.55
N ILE A 104 2.97 3.54 -8.83
CA ILE A 104 2.79 4.51 -7.74
C ILE A 104 2.44 5.85 -8.39
N SER A 105 1.24 6.36 -8.17
CA SER A 105 0.70 7.55 -8.85
C SER A 105 -0.22 8.35 -7.93
N THR A 106 -1.01 9.27 -8.50
CA THR A 106 -2.10 9.92 -7.79
C THR A 106 -3.40 9.16 -8.06
N VAL A 107 -4.05 8.70 -6.99
CA VAL A 107 -5.33 7.98 -7.04
C VAL A 107 -6.29 8.64 -6.06
N ALA A 108 -7.47 9.03 -6.54
CA ALA A 108 -8.36 9.93 -5.80
C ALA A 108 -7.59 11.20 -5.36
N GLU A 109 -7.68 11.58 -4.09
CA GLU A 109 -6.96 12.74 -3.52
C GLU A 109 -5.58 12.37 -2.94
N LEU A 110 -5.18 11.10 -3.01
CA LEU A 110 -3.90 10.62 -2.47
C LEU A 110 -2.84 10.62 -3.57
N SER A 111 -1.62 11.05 -3.23
CA SER A 111 -0.49 11.03 -4.14
C SER A 111 0.66 10.20 -3.55
N GLY A 112 1.09 9.20 -4.32
CA GLY A 112 2.26 8.40 -4.01
C GLY A 112 2.13 7.49 -2.78
N LEU A 113 3.26 7.13 -2.19
CA LEU A 113 3.32 6.42 -0.90
C LEU A 113 3.91 7.33 0.16
N ARG A 114 3.21 7.56 1.27
CA ARG A 114 3.71 8.51 2.28
C ARG A 114 3.39 8.16 3.72
N ILE A 115 4.37 8.33 4.60
CA ILE A 115 4.15 8.41 6.06
C ILE A 115 4.37 9.86 6.47
N LEU A 116 3.34 10.54 6.99
CA LEU A 116 3.28 12.00 7.07
C LEU A 116 3.84 12.63 8.36
N ALA A 117 3.85 11.94 9.51
CA ALA A 117 4.14 12.57 10.80
C ALA A 117 5.62 12.49 11.19
N PRO A 118 6.44 13.55 10.99
CA PRO A 118 7.89 13.48 11.18
C PRO A 118 8.36 13.27 12.62
N THR A 119 7.47 13.44 13.60
CA THR A 119 7.75 13.23 15.02
C THR A 119 7.23 11.90 15.55
N ALA A 120 6.57 11.10 14.72
CA ALA A 120 6.11 9.77 15.12
C ALA A 120 7.28 8.77 15.12
N PRO A 121 7.12 7.60 15.79
CA PRO A 121 8.08 6.51 15.65
C PRO A 121 8.32 6.15 14.19
N GLN A 122 9.55 5.77 13.87
CA GLN A 122 9.94 5.40 12.51
C GLN A 122 9.08 4.24 12.00
N GLY A 123 8.34 4.50 10.92
CA GLY A 123 7.67 3.47 10.13
C GLY A 123 8.51 3.10 8.91
N THR A 124 8.19 1.99 8.26
CA THR A 124 8.78 1.54 7.01
C THR A 124 7.75 1.63 5.89
N ILE A 125 8.17 2.11 4.72
CA ILE A 125 7.42 1.93 3.48
C ILE A 125 8.05 0.75 2.74
N ARG A 126 7.29 -0.33 2.53
CA ARG A 126 7.68 -1.48 1.73
C ARG A 126 6.62 -1.76 0.68
N LEU A 127 7.04 -1.77 -0.58
CA LEU A 127 6.24 -2.26 -1.70
C LEU A 127 7.05 -3.29 -2.49
N THR A 128 6.53 -4.50 -2.57
CA THR A 128 7.02 -5.51 -3.52
C THR A 128 6.08 -5.58 -4.70
N SER A 129 6.59 -5.69 -5.92
CA SER A 129 5.84 -6.09 -7.10
C SER A 129 6.49 -7.34 -7.69
N THR A 130 5.70 -8.34 -8.05
CA THR A 130 6.18 -9.54 -8.77
C THR A 130 6.71 -9.21 -10.17
N ASN A 131 6.38 -8.03 -10.71
CA ASN A 131 6.74 -7.61 -12.06
C ASN A 131 7.34 -6.19 -12.04
N ALA A 132 6.88 -5.26 -12.87
CA ALA A 132 7.47 -3.94 -12.97
C ALA A 132 6.89 -2.97 -11.92
N LEU A 133 7.74 -2.13 -11.36
CA LEU A 133 7.34 -1.01 -10.50
C LEU A 133 7.67 0.31 -11.18
N ASP A 134 6.64 1.09 -11.48
CA ASP A 134 6.80 2.47 -11.98
C ASP A 134 6.47 3.47 -10.88
N VAL A 135 7.39 4.39 -10.62
CA VAL A 135 7.25 5.43 -9.60
C VAL A 135 6.98 6.75 -10.33
N ALA A 136 5.70 7.06 -10.52
CA ALA A 136 5.21 8.27 -11.17
C ALA A 136 4.84 9.39 -10.19
N ALA A 137 4.66 9.06 -8.91
CA ALA A 137 4.47 10.00 -7.81
C ALA A 137 5.46 9.72 -6.67
N ALA A 138 5.65 10.69 -5.79
CA ALA A 138 6.67 10.63 -4.75
C ALA A 138 6.44 9.49 -3.74
N VAL A 139 7.53 8.89 -3.27
CA VAL A 139 7.56 7.94 -2.15
C VAL A 139 8.33 8.59 -1.02
N MET A 140 7.64 8.99 0.05
CA MET A 140 8.21 9.82 1.12
C MET A 140 7.97 9.23 2.50
N ASN A 141 9.03 9.02 3.27
CA ASN A 141 8.93 8.63 4.66
C ASN A 141 9.36 9.79 5.57
N ASP A 142 8.39 10.57 6.04
CA ASP A 142 8.70 11.77 6.83
C ASP A 142 9.08 11.45 8.27
N THR A 143 8.78 10.23 8.76
CA THR A 143 9.21 9.74 10.09
C THR A 143 10.71 9.42 10.14
N GLY A 144 11.33 9.32 8.96
CA GLY A 144 12.73 9.02 8.78
C GLY A 144 13.12 7.56 8.94
N GLY A 145 12.17 6.65 8.78
CA GLY A 145 12.43 5.21 8.65
C GLY A 145 12.72 4.79 7.20
N ASP A 146 12.83 3.48 6.99
CA ASP A 146 13.28 2.94 5.71
C ASP A 146 12.23 3.04 4.60
N ILE A 147 12.71 3.01 3.35
CA ILE A 147 11.91 2.78 2.16
C ILE A 147 12.51 1.61 1.38
N GLN A 148 11.68 0.63 1.05
CA GLN A 148 12.04 -0.57 0.30
C GLN A 148 11.09 -0.72 -0.89
N LEU A 149 11.61 -0.54 -2.10
CA LEU A 149 10.89 -0.71 -3.35
C LEU A 149 11.52 -1.87 -4.13
N LEU A 150 10.78 -2.96 -4.26
CA LEU A 150 11.29 -4.22 -4.78
C LEU A 150 10.45 -4.62 -6.00
N ALA A 151 11.04 -4.64 -7.19
CA ALA A 151 10.36 -5.00 -8.43
C ALA A 151 10.94 -6.30 -8.99
N GLY A 152 10.08 -7.25 -9.36
CA GLY A 152 10.47 -8.51 -9.97
C GLY A 152 11.14 -8.36 -11.34
N THR A 153 10.82 -7.29 -12.08
CA THR A 153 11.46 -6.97 -13.36
C THR A 153 12.12 -5.60 -13.29
N ASN A 154 11.48 -4.56 -13.81
CA ASN A 154 12.04 -3.21 -13.89
C ASN A 154 11.55 -2.35 -12.74
N LEU A 155 12.43 -1.51 -12.21
CA LEU A 155 12.07 -0.38 -11.35
C LEU A 155 12.36 0.91 -12.12
N ARG A 156 11.34 1.70 -12.40
CA ARG A 156 11.45 2.98 -13.11
C ARG A 156 11.04 4.12 -12.19
N LEU A 157 11.89 5.14 -12.09
CA LEU A 157 11.57 6.42 -11.46
C LEU A 157 11.30 7.44 -12.57
N GLN A 158 10.13 8.06 -12.58
CA GLN A 158 9.80 9.11 -13.54
C GLN A 158 10.52 10.43 -13.18
N SER A 159 10.69 11.33 -14.17
CA SER A 159 11.48 12.56 -14.00
C SER A 159 11.00 13.47 -12.87
N ASP A 160 9.71 13.41 -12.57
CA ASP A 160 9.04 14.30 -11.62
C ASP A 160 8.77 13.59 -10.28
N ALA A 161 9.18 12.33 -10.15
CA ALA A 161 9.01 11.53 -8.96
C ALA A 161 10.30 11.47 -8.13
N ALA A 162 10.15 11.40 -6.81
CA ALA A 162 11.27 11.27 -5.87
C ALA A 162 11.00 10.14 -4.88
N VAL A 163 12.07 9.47 -4.44
CA VAL A 163 12.05 8.50 -3.35
C VAL A 163 12.96 9.05 -2.25
N ALA A 164 12.39 9.40 -1.10
CA ALA A 164 13.10 10.10 -0.05
C ALA A 164 12.63 9.73 1.35
N THR A 165 13.57 9.59 2.26
CA THR A 165 13.30 9.50 3.71
C THR A 165 13.94 10.70 4.37
N THR A 166 13.29 11.25 5.40
CA THR A 166 13.89 12.27 6.25
C THR A 166 14.86 11.59 7.24
N GLY A 167 15.77 12.31 7.88
CA GLY A 167 16.59 11.71 8.94
C GLY A 167 17.57 10.62 8.47
N GLN A 168 17.55 9.45 9.13
CA GLN A 168 18.58 8.40 9.00
C GLN A 168 18.12 7.12 8.28
N GLY A 169 16.88 7.08 7.79
CA GLY A 169 16.35 5.93 7.08
C GLY A 169 17.18 5.58 5.84
N SER A 170 17.14 4.32 5.46
CA SER A 170 17.77 3.81 4.25
C SER A 170 16.79 3.72 3.09
N LEU A 171 17.32 3.82 1.87
CA LEU A 171 16.58 3.56 0.64
C LEU A 171 17.13 2.29 0.00
N LEU A 172 16.27 1.29 -0.17
CA LEU A 172 16.55 0.07 -0.92
C LEU A 172 15.64 0.03 -2.15
N LEU A 173 16.24 0.17 -3.33
CA LEU A 173 15.55 0.05 -4.61
C LEU A 173 16.15 -1.13 -5.38
N VAL A 174 15.34 -2.13 -5.68
CA VAL A 174 15.79 -3.35 -6.36
C VAL A 174 14.89 -3.63 -7.55
N ALA A 175 15.51 -3.80 -8.71
CA ALA A 175 14.92 -4.38 -9.91
C ALA A 175 15.43 -5.83 -10.04
N GLY A 176 14.63 -6.73 -10.61
CA GLY A 176 14.96 -8.15 -10.65
C GLY A 176 14.86 -8.86 -9.29
N PHE A 177 14.10 -8.29 -8.34
CA PHE A 177 13.91 -8.89 -7.02
C PHE A 177 13.14 -10.20 -7.12
N ARG A 178 13.73 -11.29 -6.63
CA ARG A 178 13.07 -12.58 -6.54
C ARG A 178 12.90 -12.95 -5.07
N PRO A 179 11.66 -13.10 -4.57
CA PRO A 179 11.44 -13.62 -3.23
C PRO A 179 12.12 -14.99 -3.08
N PRO A 180 12.66 -15.33 -1.90
CA PRO A 180 13.18 -16.66 -1.66
C PRO A 180 12.12 -17.73 -1.95
N GLY A 181 12.34 -18.57 -2.96
CA GLY A 181 11.42 -19.64 -3.37
C GLY A 181 10.84 -19.53 -4.77
N ASP A 182 10.99 -18.38 -5.45
CA ASP A 182 10.54 -18.22 -6.84
C ASP A 182 11.69 -18.52 -7.82
N GLN A 183 11.66 -19.71 -8.43
CA GLN A 183 12.68 -20.25 -9.34
C GLN A 183 12.30 -20.10 -10.83
N ARG A 184 11.32 -19.26 -11.17
CA ARG A 184 10.93 -19.02 -12.57
C ARG A 184 11.63 -17.80 -13.19
#